data_AF-A0A370AT53-F1
#
_entry.id   AF-A0A370AT53-F1
#
_cell.length_a   1.000
_cell.length_b   1.000
_cell.length_c   1.000
_cell.angle_alpha   90.00
_cell.angle_beta   90.00
_cell.angle_gamma   90.00
#
_symmetry.space_group_name_H-M   'P 1'
#
loop_
_entity.id
_entity.type
_entity.pdbx_description
1 polymer ?
#
loop_
_entity_poly.entity_id
_entity_poly.type
_entity_poly.pdbx_seq_one_letter_code
_entity_poly.pdbx_strand_id
1 'polypeptide(L)'
;MEKYISSGLRGLFRIHFITGVLFGLVYLFAAEIYGELVNWPVLDPAAFKLIGAALVAFGCSSGFVLKNPVWERAEVIVLSEIIWTGLAGLVMLWGMLFAGLPVIGWMNTGLMFFFAAGFTYFYFKEK
;
A
#
# COMPACT_ATOMS: atom_id res chain seq x y z
N MET A 1 -30.45 -4.31 -6.12
CA MET A 1 -30.04 -3.98 -4.73
C MET A 1 -28.55 -3.71 -4.76
N GLU A 2 -28.06 -2.65 -4.12
CA GLU A 2 -26.61 -2.41 -4.02
C GLU A 2 -25.96 -3.49 -3.15
N LYS A 3 -24.85 -4.06 -3.61
CA LYS A 3 -24.07 -5.02 -2.82
C LYS A 3 -23.07 -4.25 -1.96
N TYR A 4 -23.17 -4.40 -0.65
CA TYR A 4 -22.20 -3.81 0.28
C TYR A 4 -20.98 -4.72 0.46
N ILE A 5 -19.80 -4.12 0.61
CA ILE A 5 -18.57 -4.88 0.90
C ILE A 5 -18.66 -5.58 2.26
N SER A 6 -18.04 -6.76 2.37
CA SER A 6 -17.95 -7.52 3.62
C SER A 6 -17.19 -6.78 4.72
N SER A 7 -17.44 -7.16 5.97
CA SER A 7 -16.74 -6.62 7.15
C SER A 7 -15.22 -6.86 7.08
N GLY A 8 -14.79 -7.97 6.50
CA GLY A 8 -13.39 -8.30 6.29
C GLY A 8 -12.70 -7.34 5.32
N LEU A 9 -13.30 -7.11 4.14
CA LEU A 9 -12.78 -6.15 3.17
C LEU A 9 -12.79 -4.73 3.73
N ARG A 10 -13.85 -4.36 4.48
CA ARG A 10 -13.90 -3.08 5.20
C ARG A 10 -12.77 -2.94 6.23
N GLY A 11 -12.43 -4.02 6.94
CA GLY A 11 -11.28 -4.05 7.85
C GLY A 11 -9.96 -3.86 7.11
N LEU A 12 -9.78 -4.55 5.99
CA LEU A 12 -8.58 -4.42 5.15
C LEU A 12 -8.39 -3.00 4.64
N PHE A 13 -9.45 -2.37 4.12
CA PHE A 13 -9.41 -0.97 3.68
C PHE A 13 -9.07 0.01 4.81
N ARG A 14 -9.51 -0.24 6.05
CA ARG A 14 -9.15 0.61 7.21
C ARG A 14 -7.66 0.50 7.53
N ILE A 15 -7.14 -0.72 7.58
CA ILE A 15 -5.72 -0.97 7.84
C ILE A 15 -4.90 -0.34 6.71
N HIS A 16 -5.30 -0.55 5.46
CA HIS A 16 -4.62 0.04 4.30
C HIS A 16 -4.64 1.58 4.32
N PHE A 17 -5.79 2.20 4.62
CA PHE A 17 -5.89 3.66 4.75
C PHE A 17 -4.91 4.21 5.80
N ILE A 18 -4.89 3.63 7.00
CA ILE A 18 -4.01 4.08 8.08
C ILE A 18 -2.55 3.89 7.68
N THR A 19 -2.18 2.70 7.21
CA THR A 19 -0.81 2.38 6.83
C THR A 19 -0.33 3.24 5.67
N GLY A 20 -1.12 3.34 4.59
CA GLY A 20 -0.78 4.13 3.41
C GLY A 20 -0.61 5.62 3.71
N VAL A 21 -1.49 6.20 4.55
CA VAL A 21 -1.36 7.60 4.96
C VAL A 21 -0.16 7.80 5.89
N LEU A 22 0.04 6.97 6.92
CA LEU A 22 1.15 7.14 7.86
C LEU A 22 2.51 6.99 7.16
N PHE A 23 2.73 5.89 6.46
CA PHE A 23 3.97 5.69 5.72
C PHE A 23 4.12 6.69 4.57
N GLY A 24 3.03 7.01 3.88
CA GLY A 24 3.04 8.00 2.81
C GLY A 24 3.46 9.38 3.29
N LEU A 25 2.96 9.84 4.44
CA LEU A 25 3.35 11.12 5.04
C LEU A 25 4.82 11.12 5.48
N VAL A 26 5.30 10.00 6.05
CA VAL A 26 6.72 9.86 6.41
C VAL A 26 7.60 9.96 5.17
N TYR A 27 7.29 9.22 4.10
CA TYR A 27 8.05 9.30 2.84
C TYR A 27 7.90 10.66 2.13
N LEU A 28 6.76 11.33 2.25
CA LEU A 28 6.51 12.61 1.61
C LEU A 28 7.24 13.78 2.26
N PHE A 29 7.35 13.79 3.60
CA PHE A 29 7.87 14.94 4.35
C PHE A 29 9.16 14.66 5.12
N ALA A 30 9.48 13.40 5.40
CA ALA A 30 10.57 12.99 6.29
C ALA A 30 11.34 11.77 5.76
N ALA A 31 11.44 11.62 4.43
CA ALA A 31 12.13 10.48 3.81
C ALA A 31 13.59 10.35 4.28
N GLU A 32 14.31 11.46 4.32
CA GLU A 32 15.72 11.53 4.71
C GLU A 32 15.90 11.11 6.17
N ILE A 33 15.10 11.69 7.08
CA ILE A 33 15.12 11.38 8.53
C ILE A 33 14.78 9.90 8.77
N TYR A 34 13.74 9.39 8.10
CA TYR A 34 13.36 7.99 8.21
C TYR A 34 14.44 7.07 7.64
N GLY A 35 15.06 7.46 6.52
CA GLY A 35 16.15 6.71 5.91
C GLY A 35 17.35 6.57 6.85
N GLU A 36 17.78 7.66 7.48
CA GLU A 36 18.85 7.61 8.50
C GLU A 36 18.48 6.70 9.67
N LEU A 37 17.24 6.76 10.16
CA LEU A 37 16.77 5.95 11.29
C LEU A 37 16.84 4.44 11.01
N VAL A 38 16.52 4.03 9.77
CA VAL A 38 16.43 2.60 9.40
C VAL A 38 17.59 2.12 8.51
N ASN A 39 18.64 2.93 8.40
CA ASN A 39 19.81 2.72 7.54
C ASN A 39 19.43 2.51 6.05
N TRP A 40 18.41 3.22 5.56
CA TRP A 40 18.04 3.24 4.14
C TRP A 40 18.77 4.36 3.39
N PRO A 41 19.55 4.04 2.34
CA PRO A 41 20.22 5.06 1.54
C PRO A 41 19.20 5.82 0.68
N VAL A 42 18.88 7.05 1.06
CA VAL A 42 17.99 7.96 0.29
C VAL A 42 18.84 8.71 -0.74
N LEU A 43 19.22 8.02 -1.82
CA LEU A 43 20.08 8.60 -2.87
C LEU A 43 19.37 9.65 -3.73
N ASP A 44 18.06 9.51 -3.91
CA ASP A 44 17.21 10.46 -4.60
C ASP A 44 15.98 10.80 -3.74
N PRO A 45 16.03 11.85 -2.92
CA PRO A 45 14.90 12.24 -2.08
C PRO A 45 13.62 12.55 -2.85
N ALA A 46 13.71 13.00 -4.11
CA ALA A 46 12.51 13.32 -4.91
C ALA A 46 11.73 12.05 -5.26
N ALA A 47 12.42 10.96 -5.59
CA ALA A 47 11.80 9.66 -5.85
C ALA A 47 11.05 9.14 -4.60
N PHE A 48 11.63 9.25 -3.41
CA PHE A 48 10.98 8.83 -2.16
C PHE A 48 9.74 9.68 -1.85
N LYS A 49 9.81 10.99 -2.07
CA LYS A 49 8.68 11.89 -1.86
C LYS A 49 7.54 11.61 -2.84
N LEU A 50 7.86 11.26 -4.08
CA LEU A 50 6.87 10.83 -5.07
C LEU A 50 6.20 9.51 -4.66
N ILE A 51 6.97 8.54 -4.16
CA ILE A 51 6.41 7.30 -3.58
C ILE A 51 5.51 7.63 -2.39
N GLY A 52 5.93 8.55 -1.52
CA GLY A 52 5.11 9.04 -0.40
C GLY A 52 3.77 9.61 -0.86
N ALA A 53 3.78 10.47 -1.88
CA ALA A 53 2.57 11.01 -2.48
C ALA A 53 1.65 9.91 -3.04
N ALA A 54 2.22 8.91 -3.72
CA ALA A 54 1.46 7.76 -4.20
C ALA A 54 0.80 6.98 -3.05
N LEU A 55 1.56 6.65 -2.00
CA LEU A 55 1.04 5.95 -0.82
C LEU A 55 -0.10 6.71 -0.13
N VAL A 56 0.02 8.05 0.00
CA VAL A 56 -1.09 8.88 0.52
C VAL A 56 -2.30 8.81 -0.41
N ALA A 57 -2.12 8.88 -1.73
CA ALA A 57 -3.22 8.83 -2.68
C ALA A 57 -3.97 7.47 -2.63
N PHE A 58 -3.24 6.35 -2.66
CA PHE A 58 -3.81 5.00 -2.54
C PHE A 58 -4.46 4.77 -1.18
N GLY A 59 -3.81 5.20 -0.10
CA GLY A 59 -4.38 5.22 1.24
C GLY A 59 -5.73 5.96 1.26
N CYS A 60 -5.76 7.22 0.83
CA CYS A 60 -6.99 8.02 0.75
C CYS A 60 -8.07 7.38 -0.14
N SER A 61 -7.69 6.70 -1.23
CA SER A 61 -8.62 5.95 -2.08
C SER A 61 -9.39 4.88 -1.28
N SER A 62 -8.69 4.16 -0.39
CA SER A 62 -9.31 3.23 0.57
C SER A 62 -10.25 3.95 1.54
N GLY A 63 -9.89 5.15 1.99
CA GLY A 63 -10.75 6.01 2.81
C GLY A 63 -12.07 6.40 2.10
N PHE A 64 -12.05 6.64 0.79
CA PHE A 64 -13.25 6.93 0.02
C PHE A 64 -14.19 5.73 -0.09
N VAL A 65 -13.64 4.52 -0.25
CA VAL A 65 -14.43 3.28 -0.21
C VAL A 65 -15.13 3.10 1.13
N LEU A 66 -14.45 3.41 2.24
CA LEU A 66 -15.05 3.30 3.58
C LEU A 66 -16.24 4.24 3.78
N LYS A 67 -16.28 5.39 3.10
CA LYS A 67 -17.41 6.33 3.13
C LYS A 67 -18.58 5.86 2.26
N ASN A 68 -18.31 5.11 1.19
CA ASN A 68 -19.33 4.60 0.26
C ASN A 68 -19.09 3.10 -0.01
N PRO A 69 -19.44 2.21 0.94
CA PRO A 69 -19.00 0.81 0.95
C PRO A 69 -19.81 -0.10 0.00
N VAL A 70 -20.00 0.33 -1.24
CA VAL A 70 -20.72 -0.37 -2.32
C VAL A 70 -19.69 -1.07 -3.22
N TRP A 71 -19.88 -2.37 -3.45
CA TRP A 71 -18.92 -3.23 -4.16
C TRP A 71 -18.61 -2.73 -5.56
N GLU A 72 -19.63 -2.38 -6.35
CA GLU A 72 -19.48 -1.96 -7.74
C GLU A 72 -18.62 -0.69 -7.88
N ARG A 73 -18.54 0.14 -6.83
CA ARG A 73 -17.65 1.32 -6.78
C ARG A 73 -16.28 0.99 -6.22
N ALA A 74 -16.21 0.03 -5.30
CA ALA A 74 -14.98 -0.41 -4.66
C ALA A 74 -14.12 -1.31 -5.56
N GLU A 75 -14.72 -2.04 -6.51
CA GLU A 75 -14.06 -3.05 -7.35
C GLU A 75 -12.85 -2.48 -8.09
N VAL A 76 -12.99 -1.31 -8.73
CA VAL A 76 -11.89 -0.66 -9.46
C VAL A 76 -10.74 -0.29 -8.53
N ILE A 77 -11.05 0.13 -7.31
CA ILE A 77 -10.05 0.47 -6.30
C ILE A 77 -9.35 -0.81 -5.82
N VAL A 78 -10.10 -1.89 -5.54
CA VAL A 78 -9.52 -3.20 -5.18
C VAL A 78 -8.56 -3.69 -6.27
N LEU A 79 -8.96 -3.64 -7.55
CA LEU A 79 -8.09 -4.04 -8.66
C LEU A 79 -6.84 -3.18 -8.75
N SER A 80 -6.98 -1.87 -8.55
CA SER A 80 -5.86 -0.93 -8.54
C SER A 80 -4.89 -1.22 -7.39
N GLU A 81 -5.40 -1.54 -6.20
CA GLU A 81 -4.59 -1.93 -5.04
C GLU A 81 -3.87 -3.26 -5.27
N ILE A 82 -4.51 -4.27 -5.89
CA ILE A 82 -3.87 -5.55 -6.24
C ILE A 82 -2.67 -5.29 -7.17
N ILE A 83 -2.86 -4.48 -8.21
CA ILE A 83 -1.80 -4.18 -9.18
C ILE A 83 -0.67 -3.40 -8.51
N TRP A 84 -1.00 -2.32 -7.80
CA TRP A 84 0.00 -1.47 -7.14
C TRP A 84 0.80 -2.25 -6.09
N THR A 85 0.13 -2.89 -5.15
CA THR A 85 0.79 -3.60 -4.04
C THR A 85 1.52 -4.86 -4.53
N GLY A 86 0.99 -5.54 -5.56
CA GLY A 86 1.68 -6.66 -6.21
C GLY A 86 2.97 -6.22 -6.89
N LEU A 87 2.93 -5.17 -7.72
CA LEU A 87 4.12 -4.65 -8.40
C LEU A 87 5.14 -4.07 -7.41
N ALA A 88 4.69 -3.28 -6.43
CA ALA A 88 5.55 -2.75 -5.37
C ALA A 88 6.21 -3.89 -4.58
N GLY A 89 5.46 -4.95 -4.23
CA GLY A 89 5.99 -6.14 -3.58
C GLY A 89 7.08 -6.83 -4.40
N LEU A 90 6.88 -6.98 -5.71
CA LEU A 90 7.88 -7.57 -6.61
C LEU A 90 9.14 -6.71 -6.74
N VAL A 91 9.01 -5.39 -6.89
CA VAL A 91 10.14 -4.46 -6.95
C VAL A 91 10.93 -4.50 -5.64
N MET A 92 10.25 -4.49 -4.50
CA MET A 92 10.88 -4.56 -3.18
C MET A 92 11.59 -5.92 -2.99
N LEU A 93 10.95 -7.03 -3.36
CA LEU A 93 11.55 -8.35 -3.30
C LEU A 93 12.81 -8.44 -4.16
N TRP A 94 12.78 -7.92 -5.38
CA TRP A 94 13.95 -7.85 -6.25
C TRP A 94 15.08 -7.04 -5.58
N GLY A 95 14.77 -5.87 -5.00
CA GLY A 95 15.75 -5.06 -4.30
C GLY A 95 16.37 -5.77 -3.09
N MET A 96 15.56 -6.53 -2.35
CA MET A 96 16.04 -7.34 -1.22
C MET A 96 16.98 -8.47 -1.66
N LEU A 97 16.70 -9.11 -2.80
CA LEU A 97 17.48 -10.26 -3.29
C LEU A 97 18.75 -9.87 -4.05
N PHE A 98 18.72 -8.75 -4.78
CA PHE A 98 19.75 -8.43 -5.78
C PHE A 98 20.42 -7.06 -5.58
N ALA A 99 19.78 -6.12 -4.90
CA ALA A 99 20.28 -4.75 -4.77
C ALA A 99 20.86 -4.42 -3.37
N GLY A 100 20.91 -5.41 -2.47
CA GLY A 100 21.49 -5.23 -1.13
C GLY A 100 20.74 -4.23 -0.26
N LEU A 101 19.41 -4.15 -0.41
CA LEU A 101 18.59 -3.27 0.42
C LEU A 101 18.69 -3.63 1.91
N PRO A 102 18.54 -2.65 2.83
CA PRO A 102 18.64 -2.90 4.26
C PRO A 102 17.56 -3.86 4.74
N VAL A 103 17.81 -4.56 5.86
CA VAL A 103 16.93 -5.61 6.41
C VAL A 103 15.48 -5.13 6.62
N ILE A 104 15.28 -3.86 6.97
CA ILE A 104 13.95 -3.25 7.12
C ILE A 104 13.10 -3.35 5.84
N GLY A 105 13.71 -3.48 4.66
CA GLY A 105 13.00 -3.66 3.40
C GLY A 105 12.17 -4.94 3.34
N TRP A 106 12.51 -5.97 4.12
CA TRP A 106 11.65 -7.16 4.26
C TRP A 106 10.29 -6.84 4.87
N MET A 107 10.22 -5.87 5.80
CA MET A 107 8.96 -5.40 6.35
C MET A 107 8.09 -4.80 5.24
N ASN A 108 8.67 -3.92 4.41
CA ASN A 108 7.96 -3.30 3.28
C ASN A 108 7.53 -4.36 2.25
N THR A 109 8.40 -5.30 1.90
CA THR A 109 8.07 -6.42 0.99
C THR A 109 6.89 -7.24 1.52
N GLY A 110 6.95 -7.65 2.79
CA GLY A 110 5.88 -8.42 3.44
C GLY A 110 4.57 -7.64 3.50
N LEU A 111 4.62 -6.35 3.80
CA LEU A 111 3.46 -5.46 3.85
C LEU A 111 2.77 -5.34 2.49
N MET A 112 3.55 -5.14 1.42
CA MET A 112 3.02 -5.04 0.06
C MET A 112 2.34 -6.36 -0.37
N PHE A 113 2.99 -7.51 -0.13
CA PHE A 113 2.36 -8.79 -0.46
C PHE A 113 1.16 -9.13 0.44
N PHE A 114 1.16 -8.71 1.71
CA PHE A 114 0.01 -8.85 2.59
C PHE A 114 -1.22 -8.14 2.01
N PHE A 115 -1.08 -6.89 1.57
CA PHE A 115 -2.18 -6.15 0.95
C PHE A 115 -2.57 -6.75 -0.40
N ALA A 116 -1.61 -7.11 -1.25
CA ALA A 116 -1.88 -7.73 -2.55
C ALA A 116 -2.70 -9.02 -2.39
N ALA A 117 -2.27 -9.90 -1.48
CA ALA A 117 -2.97 -11.15 -1.18
C ALA A 117 -4.35 -10.88 -0.56
N GLY A 118 -4.44 -9.95 0.38
CA GLY A 118 -5.70 -9.59 1.04
C GLY A 118 -6.74 -9.07 0.04
N PHE A 119 -6.37 -8.10 -0.79
CA PHE A 119 -7.28 -7.55 -1.81
C PHE A 119 -7.63 -8.58 -2.88
N THR A 120 -6.69 -9.42 -3.29
CA THR A 120 -6.95 -10.52 -4.23
C THR A 120 -7.96 -11.52 -3.66
N TYR A 121 -7.77 -11.93 -2.40
CA TYR A 121 -8.70 -12.84 -1.72
C TYR A 121 -10.11 -12.26 -1.66
N PHE A 122 -10.25 -11.00 -1.23
CA PHE A 122 -11.57 -10.38 -1.15
C PHE A 122 -12.18 -10.08 -2.51
N TYR A 123 -11.38 -9.80 -3.54
CA TYR A 123 -11.88 -9.64 -4.90
C TYR A 123 -12.63 -10.90 -5.38
N PHE A 124 -12.04 -12.08 -5.21
CA PHE A 124 -12.71 -13.33 -5.58
C PHE A 124 -13.87 -13.71 -4.67
N LYS A 125 -13.89 -13.23 -3.43
CA LYS A 125 -14.98 -13.48 -2.48
C LYS A 125 -16.20 -12.58 -2.73
N GLU A 126 -15.98 -11.36 -3.19
CA GLU A 126 -17.01 -10.35 -3.44
C GLU A 126 -17.52 -10.37 -4.88
N LYS A 127 -16.87 -11.10 -5.78
CA LYS A 127 -17.43 -11.41 -7.09
C LYS A 127 -18.56 -12.44 -6.97
#